data_AF-A0A4D7AI68-F1
#
_entry.id   AF-A0A4D7AI68-F1
#
_cell.length_a   1.000
_cell.length_b   1.000
_cell.length_c   1.000
_cell.angle_alpha   90.00
_cell.angle_beta   90.00
_cell.angle_gamma   90.00
#
_symmetry.space_group_name_H-M   'P 1'
#
loop_
_entity.id
_entity.type
_entity.pdbx_description
1 polymer ?
#
loop_
_entity_poly.entity_id
_entity_poly.type
_entity_poly.pdbx_seq_one_letter_code
_entity_poly.pdbx_strand_id
1 'polypeptide(L)' 'MELIIGIVVGIIIGLVVGTLIFRRRYIPVGDLRIDRSDPTSEPFLFLELGTDVRTISGMKTVTLSVRNENFLPHE' A
#
# COMPACT_ATOMS: atom_id res chain seq x y z
N MET A 1 -30.68 -26.88 -11.30
CA MET A 1 -29.55 -26.20 -11.97
C MET A 1 -29.57 -24.70 -11.74
N GLU A 2 -30.69 -24.00 -11.92
CA GLU A 2 -30.74 -22.53 -11.78
C GLU A 2 -30.36 -22.00 -10.39
N LEU A 3 -30.79 -22.68 -9.31
CA LEU A 3 -30.40 -22.31 -7.95
C LEU A 3 -28.87 -22.38 -7.74
N ILE A 4 -28.23 -23.43 -8.26
CA ILE A 4 -26.78 -23.66 -8.15
C ILE A 4 -26.04 -22.57 -8.92
N ILE A 5 -26.52 -22.23 -10.12
CA ILE A 5 -25.96 -21.15 -10.95
C ILE A 5 -26.07 -19.81 -10.21
N GLY A 6 -27.23 -19.50 -9.62
CA GLY A 6 -27.44 -18.27 -8.86
C GLY A 6 -26.49 -18.13 -7.66
N ILE A 7 -26.28 -19.21 -6.92
CA ILE A 7 -25.35 -19.23 -5.77
C ILE A 7 -23.90 -18.99 -6.24
N VAL A 8 -23.47 -19.67 -7.30
CA VAL A 8 -22.10 -19.52 -7.84
C VAL A 8 -21.87 -18.09 -8.33
N VAL A 9 -22.82 -17.50 -9.05
CA VAL A 9 -22.73 -16.11 -9.52
C VAL A 9 -22.67 -15.14 -8.35
N GLY A 10 -23.50 -15.33 -7.32
CA GLY A 10 -23.48 -14.50 -6.11
C GLY A 10 -22.14 -14.52 -5.39
N ILE A 11 -21.52 -15.70 -5.26
CA ILE A 11 -20.18 -15.85 -4.67
C ILE A 11 -19.13 -15.12 -5.50
N ILE A 12 -19.14 -15.29 -6.83
CA ILE A 12 -18.18 -14.61 -7.72
C ILE A 12 -18.31 -13.10 -7.61
N ILE A 13 -19.52 -12.55 -7.63
CA ILE A 13 -19.76 -11.12 -7.48
C ILE A 13 -19.26 -10.64 -6.12
N GLY A 14 -19.59 -11.35 -5.04
CA GLY A 14 -19.13 -11.05 -3.69
C GLY A 14 -17.60 -11.02 -3.59
N LEU A 15 -16.92 -12.00 -4.18
CA LEU A 15 -15.45 -12.05 -4.23
C LEU A 15 -14.86 -10.90 -5.04
N VAL A 16 -15.40 -10.58 -6.22
CA VAL A 16 -14.90 -9.48 -7.06
C VAL A 16 -15.06 -8.14 -6.34
N VAL A 17 -16.26 -7.85 -5.81
CA VAL A 17 -16.54 -6.58 -5.11
C VAL A 17 -15.70 -6.48 -3.84
N GLY A 18 -15.64 -7.55 -3.04
CA GLY A 18 -14.83 -7.60 -1.82
C GLY A 18 -13.35 -7.34 -2.11
N THR A 19 -12.80 -7.98 -3.13
CA THR A 19 -11.40 -7.80 -3.54
C THR A 19 -11.13 -6.37 -4.01
N LEU A 20 -12.07 -5.75 -4.73
CA LEU A 20 -11.90 -4.41 -5.28
C LEU A 20 -11.92 -3.33 -4.18
N ILE A 21 -12.81 -3.48 -3.19
CA ILE A 21 -12.87 -2.61 -2.01
C ILE A 21 -11.60 -2.77 -1.17
N PHE A 22 -11.18 -4.03 -0.91
CA PHE A 22 -9.94 -4.31 -0.19
C PHE A 22 -8.76 -3.67 -0.93
N ARG A 23 -8.58 -3.95 -2.22
CA ARG A 23 -7.47 -3.39 -3.01
C ARG A 23 -7.39 -1.88 -2.92
N ARG A 24 -8.52 -1.16 -3.04
CA ARG A 24 -8.53 0.31 -2.92
C ARG A 24 -8.08 0.81 -1.55
N ARG A 25 -8.45 0.11 -0.47
CA ARG A 25 -8.05 0.48 0.89
C ARG A 25 -6.55 0.32 1.12
N TYR A 26 -5.91 -0.61 0.40
CA TYR A 26 -4.48 -0.90 0.49
C TYR A 26 -3.65 -0.24 -0.62
N ILE A 27 -4.22 0.64 -1.45
CA ILE A 27 -3.41 1.42 -2.39
C ILE A 27 -2.48 2.32 -1.56
N PRO A 28 -1.16 2.14 -1.68
CA PRO A 28 -0.22 2.95 -0.92
C PRO A 28 -0.32 4.41 -1.35
N VAL A 29 -0.34 5.33 -0.39
CA VAL A 29 -0.40 6.78 -0.66
C VAL A 29 0.99 7.40 -0.87
N GLY A 30 2.01 6.56 -0.78
CA GLY A 30 3.41 6.96 -0.79
C GLY A 30 4.31 5.82 -0.36
N ASP A 31 5.58 6.15 -0.18
CA ASP A 31 6.65 5.26 0.19
C ASP A 31 7.19 5.63 1.58
N LEU A 32 7.47 4.61 2.41
CA LEU A 32 8.33 4.73 3.58
C LEU A 32 9.70 4.23 3.17
N ARG A 33 10.60 5.16 2.88
CA ARG A 33 11.95 4.88 2.45
C ARG A 33 12.85 4.67 3.68
N ILE A 34 13.52 3.53 3.70
CA ILE A 34 14.56 3.17 4.66
C ILE A 34 15.89 3.31 3.94
N ASP A 35 16.72 4.24 4.39
CA ASP A 35 18.05 4.48 3.85
C ASP A 35 19.12 3.94 4.81
N ARG A 36 19.97 3.05 4.31
CA ARG A 36 21.07 2.41 5.05
C ARG A 36 22.43 2.73 4.46
N SER A 37 22.53 3.82 3.70
CA SER A 37 23.73 4.12 2.95
C SER A 37 24.94 4.50 3.82
N ASP A 38 24.72 4.93 5.06
CA ASP A 38 25.79 5.14 6.03
C ASP A 38 25.90 3.91 6.97
N PRO A 39 26.98 3.11 6.88
CA PRO A 39 27.16 1.93 7.71
C PRO A 39 27.56 2.28 9.16
N THR A 40 27.87 3.54 9.44
CA THR A 40 28.29 4.03 10.75
C THR A 40 27.14 4.59 11.58
N SER A 41 25.98 4.82 10.96
CA SER A 41 24.78 5.33 11.60
C SER A 41 23.65 4.30 11.62
N GLU A 42 22.64 4.55 12.44
CA GLU A 42 21.38 3.81 12.33
C GLU A 42 20.67 4.16 11.00
N PRO A 43 19.81 3.26 10.47
CA PRO A 43 19.04 3.52 9.26
C PRO A 43 18.14 4.75 9.38
N PHE A 44 18.13 5.59 8.36
CA PHE A 44 17.23 6.73 8.28
C PHE A 44 15.88 6.33 7.69
N LEU A 45 14.82 6.98 8.17
CA LEU A 45 13.45 6.82 7.67
C LEU A 45 12.98 8.11 7.02
N PHE A 46 12.54 8.01 5.77
CA PHE A 46 11.96 9.11 5.01
C PHE A 46 10.53 8.76 4.60
N LEU A 47 9.62 9.67 4.88
CA LEU A 47 8.24 9.58 4.41
C LEU A 47 8.12 10.33 3.07
N GLU A 48 7.77 9.60 2.03
CA GLU A 48 7.61 10.14 0.67
C GLU A 48 6.16 9.99 0.25
N LEU A 49 5.42 11.10 0.18
CA LEU A 49 4.01 11.05 -0.21
C LEU A 49 3.89 11.20 -1.73
N GLY A 50 3.14 10.28 -2.36
CA GLY A 50 2.74 10.40 -3.76
C GLY A 50 1.50 11.28 -3.95
N THR A 51 1.03 11.92 -2.88
CA THR A 51 -0.16 12.78 -2.85
C THR A 51 0.04 13.95 -1.89
N ASP A 52 -0.89 14.90 -1.92
CA ASP A 52 -0.84 16.08 -1.06
C ASP A 52 -1.08 15.73 0.42
N VAL A 53 -0.38 16.43 1.32
CA VAL A 53 -0.53 16.25 2.78
C VAL A 53 -1.97 16.46 3.24
N ARG A 54 -2.70 17.39 2.61
CA ARG A 54 -4.11 17.67 2.94
C ARG A 54 -5.01 16.47 2.64
N THR A 55 -4.69 15.69 1.61
CA THR A 55 -5.42 14.46 1.27
C THR A 55 -5.30 13.43 2.39
N ILE A 56 -4.11 13.25 2.96
CA ILE A 56 -3.89 12.29 4.04
C ILE A 56 -4.30 12.82 5.42
N SER A 57 -4.33 14.14 5.62
CA SER A 57 -4.61 14.76 6.92
C SER A 57 -5.99 14.41 7.50
N GLY A 58 -6.96 14.09 6.65
CA GLY A 58 -8.30 13.66 7.08
C GLY A 58 -8.44 12.15 7.29
N MET A 59 -7.39 11.36 7.04
CA MET A 59 -7.45 9.90 7.07
C MET A 59 -7.08 9.36 8.46
N LYS A 60 -7.86 8.39 8.95
CA LYS A 60 -7.52 7.68 10.20
C LYS A 60 -6.27 6.82 10.09
N THR A 61 -6.00 6.27 8.91
CA THR A 61 -4.88 5.37 8.64
C THR A 61 -4.55 5.42 7.16
N VAL A 62 -3.26 5.35 6.84
CA VAL A 62 -2.73 5.26 5.49
C VAL A 62 -1.85 4.02 5.35
N THR A 63 -1.76 3.49 4.13
CA THR A 63 -0.82 2.44 3.78
C THR A 63 0.33 3.07 3.00
N LEU A 64 1.57 2.65 3.30
CA LEU A 64 2.79 3.08 2.64
C LEU A 64 3.49 1.84 2.08
N SER A 65 4.06 1.98 0.89
CA SER A 65 4.98 0.99 0.33
C SER A 65 6.32 1.12 1.03
N VAL A 66 6.93 0.03 1.47
CA VAL A 66 8.25 0.10 2.10
C VAL A 66 9.32 -0.04 1.02
N ARG A 67 10.19 0.97 0.90
CA ARG A 67 11.37 0.91 0.03
C ARG A 67 12.62 0.83 0.89
N ASN A 68 13.36 -0.27 0.76
CA ASN A 68 14.60 -0.48 1.50
C ASN A 68 15.74 -0.58 0.49
N GLU A 69 16.32 0.57 0.18
CA GLU A 69 17.30 0.74 -0.89
C GLU A 69 18.45 1.62 -0.38
N ASN A 70 19.66 1.38 -0.89
CA ASN A 70 20.84 2.19 -0.61
C ASN A 70 20.94 3.25 -1.70
N PHE A 71 20.59 4.50 -1.37
CA PHE A 71 20.52 5.59 -2.35
C PHE A 71 21.84 6.32 -2.54
N LEU A 72 22.81 6.15 -1.64
CA LEU A 72 24.17 6.65 -1.85
C LEU A 72 25.06 5.52 -2.39
N PRO A 73 25.85 5.79 -3.45
CA PRO A 73 26.85 4.85 -3.93
C PRO A 73 27.87 4.61 -2.82
N HIS A 74 28.23 3.35 -2.63
CA HIS A 74 29.36 2.97 -1.78
C HIS A 74 30.58 2.95 -2.70
N GLU A 75 31.63 3.72 -2.38
CA GLU A 75 32.96 3.53 -2.98
C GLU A 75 33.62 2.24 -2.47
#